data_AF-A0AAD0AYL0-F1
#
_entry.id   AF-A0AAD0AYL0-F1
#
_cell.length_a   1.000
_cell.length_b   1.000
_cell.length_c   1.000
_cell.angle_alpha   90.00
_cell.angle_beta   90.00
_cell.angle_gamma   90.00
#
_symmetry.space_group_name_H-M   'P 1'
#
loop_
_entity.id
_entity.type
_entity.pdbx_description
1 polymer ?
#
loop_
_entity_poly.entity_id
_entity_poly.type
_entity_poly.pdbx_seq_one_letter_code
_entity_poly.pdbx_strand_id
1 'polypeptide(L)' 'MPDHPIYLQAAEAFREYLEAKECGDPPEKVERLRLICEAQFQAATDYRFHVDGVHVIKRH' A
#
# COMPACT_ATOMS: atom_id res chain seq x y z
N MET A 1 10.53 12.82 7.84
CA MET A 1 11.23 11.55 8.09
C MET A 1 10.24 10.45 7.77
N PRO A 2 10.53 9.52 6.84
CA PRO A 2 9.51 8.69 6.21
C PRO A 2 9.27 7.43 7.05
N ASP A 3 8.72 7.61 8.25
CA ASP A 3 8.35 6.50 9.14
C ASP A 3 6.84 6.46 9.32
N HIS A 4 6.09 6.76 8.25
CA HIS A 4 4.65 6.55 8.31
C HIS A 4 4.38 5.06 8.17
N PRO A 5 3.71 4.43 9.16
CA PRO A 5 3.52 2.98 9.23
C PRO A 5 2.80 2.41 8.00
N ILE A 6 2.04 3.25 7.30
CA ILE A 6 1.39 2.94 6.02
C ILE A 6 2.39 2.58 4.90
N TYR A 7 3.54 3.26 4.81
CA TYR A 7 4.56 2.91 3.82
C TYR A 7 5.31 1.64 4.19
N LEU A 8 5.50 1.38 5.49
CA LEU A 8 6.08 0.12 5.97
C LEU A 8 5.15 -1.07 5.67
N GLN A 9 3.84 -0.90 5.88
CA GLN A 9 2.84 -1.92 5.54
C GLN A 9 2.76 -2.19 4.03
N ALA A 10 2.84 -1.15 3.19
CA ALA A 10 2.90 -1.33 1.74
C ALA A 10 4.18 -2.05 1.28
N ALA A 11 5.32 -1.71 1.87
CA ALA A 11 6.60 -2.36 1.57
C ALA A 11 6.64 -3.83 2.03
N GLU A 12 6.01 -4.14 3.16
CA GLU A 12 5.86 -5.53 3.63
C GLU A 12 4.99 -6.37 2.69
N ALA A 13 3.80 -5.89 2.34
CA ALA A 13 2.91 -6.57 1.41
C ALA A 13 3.56 -6.80 0.03
N PHE A 14 4.37 -5.85 -0.44
CA PHE A 14 5.10 -6.00 -1.70
C PHE A 14 6.19 -7.07 -1.63
N ARG A 15 6.90 -7.18 -0.49
CA ARG A 15 7.90 -8.24 -0.28
C ARG A 15 7.26 -9.62 -0.27
N GLU A 16 6.15 -9.80 0.44
CA GLU A 16 5.42 -11.07 0.49
C GLU A 16 4.91 -11.49 -0.91
N TYR A 17 4.42 -10.53 -1.69
CA TYR A 17 4.02 -10.78 -3.08
C TYR A 17 5.21 -11.22 -3.96
N LEU A 18 6.36 -10.56 -3.84
CA LEU A 18 7.56 -10.92 -4.59
C LEU A 18 8.09 -12.30 -4.20
N GLU A 19 8.12 -12.61 -2.91
CA GLU A 19 8.54 -13.91 -2.39
C GLU A 19 7.64 -15.03 -2.92
N ALA A 20 6.31 -14.85 -2.86
CA ALA A 20 5.38 -15.83 -3.42
C ALA A 20 5.57 -16.01 -4.93
N LYS A 21 5.81 -14.90 -5.66
CA LYS A 21 6.07 -14.94 -7.10
C LYS A 21 7.40 -15.64 -7.44
N GLU A 22 8.45 -15.41 -6.67
CA GLU A 22 9.77 -16.05 -6.85
C GLU A 22 9.79 -17.51 -6.42
N CYS A 23 9.04 -17.87 -5.37
CA CYS A 23 8.88 -19.24 -4.92
C CYS A 23 8.05 -20.09 -5.90
N GLY A 24 7.32 -19.44 -6.83
CA GLY A 24 6.40 -20.11 -7.73
C GLY A 24 5.15 -20.63 -6.99
N ASP A 25 4.71 -19.89 -5.95
CA ASP A 25 3.49 -20.20 -5.22
C ASP A 25 2.27 -20.21 -6.16
N PRO A 26 1.14 -20.81 -5.71
CA PRO A 26 -0.07 -20.88 -6.49
C PRO A 26 -0.53 -19.51 -6.98
N PRO A 27 -1.04 -19.39 -8.22
CA PRO A 27 -1.49 -18.11 -8.78
C PRO A 27 -2.57 -17.45 -7.92
N GLU A 28 -3.44 -18.23 -7.25
CA GLU A 28 -4.45 -17.72 -6.32
C GLU A 28 -3.82 -16.98 -5.13
N LYS A 29 -2.71 -17.51 -4.58
CA LYS A 29 -1.99 -16.89 -3.45
C LYS A 29 -1.25 -15.63 -3.91
N VAL A 30 -0.60 -15.69 -5.06
CA VAL A 30 0.10 -14.55 -5.67
C VAL A 30 -0.88 -13.42 -6.00
N GLU A 31 -2.06 -13.75 -6.52
CA GLU A 31 -3.11 -12.78 -6.84
C GLU A 31 -3.72 -12.14 -5.59
N ARG A 32 -3.95 -12.94 -4.54
CA ARG A 32 -4.39 -12.40 -3.24
C ARG A 32 -3.38 -11.40 -2.66
N LEU A 33 -2.09 -11.74 -2.71
CA LEU A 33 -1.01 -10.87 -2.23
C LEU A 33 -0.89 -9.61 -3.09
N ARG A 34 -1.09 -9.72 -4.41
CA ARG A 34 -1.14 -8.58 -5.32
C ARG A 34 -2.26 -7.59 -4.94
N LEU A 35 -3.46 -8.08 -4.67
CA LEU A 35 -4.60 -7.23 -4.27
C LEU A 35 -4.34 -6.51 -2.94
N ILE A 36 -3.74 -7.20 -1.97
CA ILE A 36 -3.35 -6.61 -0.67
C ILE A 36 -2.31 -5.50 -0.89
N CYS A 37 -1.28 -5.79 -1.68
CA CYS A 37 -0.26 -4.81 -2.04
C CYS A 37 -0.88 -3.57 -2.73
N GLU A 38 -1.75 -3.78 -3.71
CA GLU A 38 -2.44 -2.70 -4.43
C GLU A 38 -3.29 -1.83 -3.49
N ALA A 39 -4.06 -2.44 -2.58
CA ALA A 39 -4.84 -1.74 -1.57
C ALA A 39 -3.95 -0.90 -0.63
N GLN A 40 -2.80 -1.43 -0.20
CA GLN A 40 -1.86 -0.71 0.67
C GLN A 40 -1.21 0.47 -0.04
N PHE A 41 -0.85 0.33 -1.32
CA PHE A 41 -0.34 1.45 -2.12
C PHE A 41 -1.40 2.53 -2.35
N GLN A 42 -2.65 2.14 -2.55
CA GLN A 42 -3.76 3.08 -2.66
C GLN A 42 -3.98 3.84 -1.34
N ALA A 43 -3.95 3.15 -0.20
CA ALA A 43 -4.04 3.78 1.13
C ALA A 43 -2.84 4.71 1.41
N ALA A 44 -1.63 4.35 0.99
CA ALA A 44 -0.46 5.22 1.09
C ALA A 44 -0.54 6.47 0.22
N THR A 45 -1.18 6.36 -0.94
CA THR A 45 -1.44 7.48 -1.84
C THR A 45 -2.52 8.38 -1.27
N ASP A 46 -3.62 7.81 -0.78
CA ASP A 46 -4.72 8.53 -0.12
C ASP A 46 -4.23 9.26 1.14
N TYR A 47 -3.40 8.59 1.95
CA TYR A 47 -2.74 9.20 3.10
C TYR A 47 -1.90 10.41 2.69
N ARG A 48 -1.14 10.33 1.59
CA ARG A 48 -0.35 11.46 1.09
C ARG A 48 -1.25 12.62 0.68
N PHE A 49 -2.37 12.36 0.00
CA PHE A 49 -3.34 13.40 -0.34
C PHE A 49 -4.06 13.99 0.88
N HIS A 50 -4.33 13.19 1.92
CA HIS A 50 -4.94 13.68 3.15
C HIS A 50 -3.96 14.55 3.96
N VAL A 51 -2.70 14.15 4.04
CA VAL A 51 -1.64 14.90 4.74
C VAL A 51 -1.27 16.18 4.01
N ASP A 52 -1.12 16.16 2.69
CA ASP A 52 -0.92 17.37 1.87
C ASP A 52 -2.21 18.21 1.76
N GLY A 53 -3.37 17.60 2.00
CA GLY A 53 -4.71 18.15 1.77
C GLY A 53 -5.37 18.83 2.96
N VAL A 54 -4.70 19.03 4.09
CA VAL A 54 -5.20 19.94 5.16
C VAL A 54 -4.97 21.41 4.77
N HIS A 55 -5.34 21.76 3.54
CA HIS A 55 -5.77 23.09 3.14
C HIS A 55 -7.12 23.02 2.39
N VAL A 56 -8.01 22.10 2.79
CA VAL A 56 -9.44 22.27 2.50
C VAL A 56 -9.95 23.39 3.43
N ILE A 57 -9.79 24.62 2.95
CA ILE A 57 -10.65 25.75 3.30
C ILE A 57 -12.10 25.30 3.16
N LYS A 58 -12.71 24.87 4.28
CA LYS A 58 -14.16 24.89 4.42
C LYS A 58 -14.59 26.35 4.29
N ARG A 59 -15.12 26.75 3.13
CA ARG A 59 -15.94 27.96 3.02
C ARG A 59 -17.39 27.51 3.00
N HIS A 60 -18.06 27.90 4.08
CA HIS A 60 -19.48 27.74 4.35
C HIS A 60 -20.29 28.85 3.68
#